data_AF-A0AAV7KEN5-F1
#
_entry.id   AF-A0AAV7KEN5-F1
#
_cell.length_a   1.000
_cell.length_b   1.000
_cell.length_c   1.000
_cell.angle_alpha   90.00
_cell.angle_beta   90.00
_cell.angle_gamma   90.00
#
_symmetry.space_group_name_H-M   'P 1'
#
loop_
_entity.id
_entity.type
_entity.pdbx_description
1 polymer ?
#
loop_
_entity_poly.entity_id
_entity_poly.type
_entity_poly.pdbx_seq_one_letter_code
_entity_poly.pdbx_strand_id
1 'polypeptide(L)'
;MNLLGPLNLLNTIRKFKLDEILCNACTALRMFCTLPVTVASAERSFSELKLIKNFLRSTMSQGRLNDLAMLSLEAELAKRIDFQDIINEFAMKKARKAF
;
A
#
# COMPACT_ATOMS: atom_id res chain seq x y z
N MET A 1 -25.63 2.45 12.91
CA MET A 1 -24.34 3.18 12.86
C MET A 1 -23.45 2.55 13.93
N ASN A 2 -22.69 1.52 13.55
CA ASN A 2 -22.18 0.52 14.49
C ASN A 2 -21.10 1.10 15.42
N LEU A 3 -21.49 1.34 16.68
CA LEU A 3 -20.61 1.78 17.76
C LEU A 3 -19.45 0.79 18.02
N LEU A 4 -19.56 -0.45 17.51
CA LEU A 4 -18.70 -1.60 17.77
C LEU A 4 -17.71 -1.92 16.62
N GLY A 5 -17.23 -0.91 15.89
CA GLY A 5 -16.14 -1.13 14.93
C GLY A 5 -14.80 -1.29 15.65
N PRO A 6 -13.92 -2.24 15.29
CA PRO A 6 -12.63 -2.47 15.96
C PRO A 6 -11.73 -1.22 15.93
N LEU A 7 -11.76 -0.46 14.83
CA LEU A 7 -11.05 0.82 14.71
C LEU A 7 -11.64 1.89 15.63
N ASN A 8 -12.97 1.95 15.75
CA ASN A 8 -13.65 2.91 16.62
C ASN A 8 -13.40 2.61 18.10
N LEU A 9 -13.35 1.32 18.45
CA LEU A 9 -12.97 0.85 19.79
C LEU A 9 -11.53 1.24 20.12
N LEU A 10 -10.58 1.01 19.21
CA LEU A 10 -9.19 1.41 19.38
C LEU A 10 -9.05 2.93 19.60
N ASN A 11 -9.75 3.73 18.78
CA ASN A 11 -9.76 5.19 18.92
C ASN A 11 -10.38 5.65 20.26
N THR A 12 -11.39 4.94 20.75
CA THR A 12 -12.06 5.23 22.02
C THR A 12 -11.14 4.94 23.21
N ILE A 13 -10.45 3.78 23.20
CA ILE A 13 -9.47 3.42 24.24
C ILE A 13 -8.36 4.47 24.32
N ARG A 14 -7.87 4.93 23.16
CA ARG A 14 -6.87 6.01 23.06
C ARG A 14 -7.40 7.33 23.64
N LYS A 15 -8.64 7.70 23.34
CA LYS A 15 -9.28 8.93 23.82
C LYS A 15 -9.39 8.97 25.35
N PHE A 16 -9.70 7.84 25.97
CA PHE A 16 -9.79 7.70 27.43
C PHE A 16 -8.44 7.46 28.12
N LYS A 17 -7.31 7.52 27.39
CA LYS A 17 -5.95 7.25 27.89
C LYS A 17 -5.80 5.89 28.59
N LEU A 18 -6.58 4.90 28.14
CA LEU A 18 -6.54 3.53 28.67
C LEU A 18 -5.47 2.66 27.99
N ASP A 19 -4.67 3.23 27.08
CA ASP A 19 -3.64 2.53 26.31
C ASP A 19 -2.61 1.81 27.20
N GLU A 20 -2.23 2.41 28.33
CA GLU A 20 -1.22 1.85 29.24
C GLU A 20 -1.77 0.66 30.04
N ILE A 21 -3.06 0.70 30.39
CA ILE A 21 -3.73 -0.35 31.16
C ILE A 21 -4.12 -1.52 30.24
N LEU A 22 -4.48 -1.24 29.00
CA LEU A 22 -4.98 -2.20 28.01
C LEU A 22 -3.99 -2.43 26.85
N CYS A 23 -2.68 -2.37 27.12
CA CYS A 23 -1.64 -2.45 26.09
C CYS A 23 -1.76 -3.71 25.20
N ASN A 24 -2.05 -4.87 25.79
CA ASN A 24 -2.24 -6.12 25.05
C ASN A 24 -3.48 -6.08 24.14
N ALA A 25 -4.58 -5.48 24.63
CA ALA A 25 -5.80 -5.35 23.84
C ALA A 25 -5.63 -4.33 22.69
N CYS A 26 -4.94 -3.21 22.92
CA CYS A 26 -4.59 -2.27 21.86
C CYS A 26 -3.71 -2.92 20.79
N THR A 27 -2.74 -3.74 21.20
CA THR A 27 -1.87 -4.47 20.27
C THR A 27 -2.67 -5.46 19.42
N ALA A 28 -3.53 -6.26 20.04
CA ALA A 28 -4.39 -7.21 19.34
C ALA A 28 -5.37 -6.50 18.40
N LEU A 29 -5.98 -5.39 18.82
CA LEU A 29 -6.89 -4.59 17.98
C LEU A 29 -6.17 -3.95 16.79
N ARG A 30 -4.93 -3.49 16.97
CA ARG A 30 -4.10 -2.99 15.86
C ARG A 30 -3.80 -4.09 14.87
N MET A 31 -3.35 -5.26 15.34
CA MET A 31 -3.12 -6.43 14.49
C MET A 31 -4.40 -6.79 13.72
N PHE A 32 -5.53 -6.88 14.41
CA PHE A 32 -6.83 -7.16 13.80
C PHE A 32 -7.22 -6.14 12.72
N CYS A 33 -7.00 -4.85 12.95
CA CYS A 33 -7.29 -3.80 11.96
C CYS A 33 -6.35 -3.84 10.74
N THR A 34 -5.13 -4.36 10.90
CA THR A 34 -4.14 -4.48 9.80
C THR A 34 -4.25 -5.78 9.02
N LEU A 35 -4.85 -6.81 9.61
CA LEU A 35 -5.08 -8.07 8.91
C LEU A 35 -6.05 -7.83 7.75
N PRO A 36 -5.75 -8.31 6.55
CA PRO A 36 -6.70 -8.27 5.45
C PRO A 36 -7.91 -9.13 5.85
N VAL A 37 -9.00 -8.47 6.24
CA VAL A 37 -10.24 -9.13 6.70
C VAL A 37 -10.90 -9.90 5.56
N THR A 38 -10.56 -9.59 4.30
CA THR A 38 -11.20 -10.18 3.12
C THR A 38 -10.18 -10.69 2.11
N VAL A 39 -10.48 -11.87 1.55
CA VAL A 39 -9.75 -12.45 0.41
C VAL A 39 -9.80 -11.56 -0.84
N ALA A 40 -10.81 -10.70 -0.93
CA ALA A 40 -11.02 -9.78 -2.05
C ALA A 40 -9.82 -8.85 -2.32
N SER A 41 -9.09 -8.42 -1.29
CA SER A 41 -7.89 -7.59 -1.47
C SER A 41 -6.75 -8.36 -2.15
N ALA A 42 -6.54 -9.62 -1.75
CA ALA A 42 -5.57 -10.50 -2.38
C ALA A 42 -5.99 -10.86 -3.81
N GLU A 43 -7.26 -11.23 -4.03
CA GLU A 43 -7.81 -11.53 -5.35
C GLU A 43 -7.67 -10.34 -6.31
N ARG A 44 -7.97 -9.12 -5.84
CA ARG A 44 -7.76 -7.90 -6.61
C ARG A 44 -6.29 -7.74 -7.00
N SER A 45 -5.36 -7.92 -6.06
CA SER A 45 -3.92 -7.81 -6.32
C SER A 45 -3.43 -8.83 -7.36
N PHE A 46 -3.92 -10.08 -7.29
CA PHE A 46 -3.61 -11.10 -8.29
C PHE A 46 -4.26 -10.84 -9.65
N SER A 47 -5.47 -10.27 -9.67
CA SER A 47 -6.14 -9.85 -10.91
C SER A 47 -5.33 -8.77 -11.64
N GLU A 48 -4.86 -7.74 -10.92
CA GLU A 48 -3.96 -6.72 -11.48
C GLU A 48 -2.65 -7.32 -11.98
N LEU A 49 -2.04 -8.22 -11.19
CA LEU A 49 -0.81 -8.89 -11.61
C LEU A 49 -0.98 -9.69 -12.90
N LYS A 50 -2.14 -10.31 -13.11
CA LYS A 50 -2.48 -11.04 -14.34
C LYS A 50 -2.59 -10.10 -15.56
N LEU A 51 -3.06 -8.87 -15.37
CA LEU A 51 -3.09 -7.85 -16.44
C LEU A 51 -1.68 -7.38 -16.80
N ILE A 52 -0.81 -7.22 -15.80
CA ILE A 52 0.57 -6.78 -15.97
C ILE A 52 1.41 -7.87 -16.63
N LYS A 53 1.39 -9.09 -16.08
CA LYS A 53 2.13 -10.26 -16.55
C LYS A 53 1.24 -11.12 -17.43
N ASN A 54 1.18 -10.77 -18.71
CA ASN A 54 0.49 -11.54 -19.73
C ASN A 54 1.47 -12.32 -20.62
N PHE A 55 0.93 -13.18 -21.49
CA PHE A 55 1.72 -14.06 -22.36
C PHE A 55 2.77 -13.32 -23.20
N LEU A 56 2.39 -12.15 -23.75
CA LEU A 56 3.27 -11.33 -24.58
C LEU A 56 4.38 -10.62 -23.78
N ARG A 57 4.21 -10.46 -22.46
CA ARG A 57 5.17 -9.81 -21.56
C ARG A 57 5.80 -10.80 -20.57
N SER A 58 5.85 -12.07 -20.94
CA SER A 58 6.34 -13.16 -20.08
C SER A 58 7.83 -13.08 -19.73
N THR A 59 8.62 -12.34 -20.52
CA THR A 59 10.09 -12.22 -20.37
C THR A 59 10.55 -11.03 -19.52
N MET A 60 9.63 -10.31 -18.86
CA MET A 60 10.03 -9.16 -18.02
C MET A 60 10.81 -9.58 -16.77
N SER A 61 11.74 -8.73 -16.33
CA SER A 61 12.46 -8.96 -15.07
C SER A 61 11.53 -8.84 -13.86
N GLN A 62 11.85 -9.55 -12.79
CA GLN A 62 11.05 -9.50 -11.56
C GLN A 62 11.03 -8.11 -10.93
N GLY A 63 12.13 -7.35 -11.03
CA GLY A 63 12.18 -5.96 -10.56
C GLY A 63 11.14 -5.09 -11.26
N ARG A 64 11.15 -5.08 -12.60
CA ARG A 64 10.18 -4.34 -13.39
C ARG A 64 8.74 -4.77 -13.13
N LEU A 65 8.50 -6.07 -12.94
CA LEU A 65 7.19 -6.60 -12.59
C LEU A 65 6.69 -6.05 -11.26
N ASN A 66 7.54 -6.08 -10.23
CA ASN A 66 7.19 -5.58 -8.89
C ASN A 66 6.92 -4.07 -8.92
N ASP A 67 7.76 -3.28 -9.60
CA ASP A 67 7.59 -1.83 -9.71
C ASP A 67 6.25 -1.49 -10.36
N LEU A 68 5.89 -2.18 -11.45
CA LEU A 68 4.64 -1.95 -12.16
C LEU A 68 3.43 -2.45 -11.35
N ALA A 69 3.55 -3.57 -10.65
CA ALA A 69 2.52 -4.07 -9.75
C ALA A 69 2.24 -3.08 -8.60
N MET A 70 3.27 -2.46 -8.04
CA MET A 70 3.12 -1.45 -7.00
C MET A 70 2.40 -0.20 -7.51
N LEU A 71 2.76 0.27 -8.72
CA LEU A 71 2.07 1.39 -9.36
C LEU A 71 0.59 1.09 -9.67
N SER A 72 0.27 -0.13 -10.09
CA SER A 72 -1.10 -0.55 -10.38
C SER A 72 -1.94 -0.76 -9.11
N LEU A 73 -1.37 -1.33 -8.06
CA LEU A 73 -2.04 -1.51 -6.77
C LEU A 73 -2.38 -0.15 -6.14
N GLU A 74 -1.42 0.78 -6.18
CA GLU A 74 -1.53 2.12 -5.64
C GLU A 74 -1.89 3.17 -6.71
N ALA A 75 -2.67 2.78 -7.72
CA ALA A 75 -2.96 3.63 -8.88
C ALA A 75 -3.53 5.01 -8.50
N GLU A 76 -4.33 5.10 -7.44
CA GLU A 76 -4.89 6.36 -6.95
C GLU A 76 -3.84 7.30 -6.32
N LEU A 77 -2.80 6.74 -5.70
CA LEU A 77 -1.65 7.51 -5.23
C LEU A 77 -0.75 7.87 -6.40
N ALA A 78 -0.47 6.92 -7.30
CA ALA A 78 0.36 7.13 -8.48
C ALA A 78 -0.15 8.27 -9.37
N LYS A 79 -1.48 8.40 -9.55
CA LYS A 79 -2.11 9.49 -10.29
C LYS A 79 -1.93 10.87 -9.65
N ARG A 80 -1.64 10.94 -8.35
CA ARG A 80 -1.43 12.21 -7.63
C ARG A 80 0.01 12.70 -7.69
N ILE A 81 0.92 11.88 -8.21
CA ILE A 81 2.33 12.25 -8.34
C ILE A 81 2.48 13.19 -9.54
N ASP A 82 3.21 14.30 -9.36
CA ASP A 82 3.52 15.21 -10.46
C ASP A 82 4.59 14.60 -11.38
N PHE A 83 4.22 14.44 -12.65
CA PHE A 83 5.14 13.95 -13.68
C PHE A 83 6.29 14.91 -13.95
N GLN A 84 6.10 16.23 -13.80
CA GLN A 84 7.17 17.20 -14.01
C GLN A 84 8.30 17.01 -12.99
N ASP A 85 7.95 16.79 -11.72
CA ASP A 85 8.92 16.52 -10.67
C ASP A 85 9.71 15.23 -10.96
N ILE A 86 9.03 14.17 -11.40
CA ILE A 86 9.69 12.90 -11.78
C ILE A 86 10.65 13.12 -12.95
N ILE A 87 10.22 13.84 -13.99
CA ILE A 87 11.05 14.12 -15.17
C ILE A 87 12.30 14.90 -14.77
N ASN A 88 12.13 15.94 -13.95
CA ASN A 88 13.23 16.76 -13.46
C ASN A 88 14.21 15.95 -12.60
N GLU A 89 13.71 15.12 -11.69
CA GLU A 89 14.55 14.24 -10.86
C GLU A 89 15.32 13.23 -11.71
N PHE A 90 14.65 12.61 -12.70
CA PHE A 90 15.27 11.68 -13.61
C PHE A 90 16.38 12.35 -14.45
N ALA A 91 16.12 13.54 -14.97
CA ALA A 91 17.09 14.34 -15.72
C ALA A 91 18.31 14.70 -14.85
N MET A 92 18.10 15.16 -13.62
CA MET A 92 19.18 15.47 -12.67
C MET A 92 20.04 14.24 -12.33
N LYS A 93 19.41 13.09 -12.09
CA LYS A 93 20.13 11.82 -11.82
C LYS A 93 20.97 11.36 -13.02
N LYS A 94 20.48 11.55 -14.25
CA LYS A 94 21.20 11.18 -15.47
C LYS A 94 22.35 12.14 -15.77
N ALA A 95 22.14 13.45 -15.57
CA ALA A 95 23.16 14.48 -15.75
C ALA A 95 24.36 14.28 -14.80
N ARG A 96 24.12 13.85 -13.55
CA ARG A 96 25.19 13.52 -12.59
C ARG A 96 26.06 12.32 -12.97
N LYS A 97 25.60 11.43 -13.86
CA LYS A 97 26.38 10.27 -14.35
C LYS A 97 27.22 10.60 -15.59
N ALA A 98 27.10 11.80 -16.15
CA ALA A 98 27.80 12.22 -17.36
C ALA A 98 29.19 12.83 -17.11
N PHE A 99 29.66 12.81 -15.86
CA PHE A 99 31.02 13.22 -15.46
C PHE A 99 31.74 12.04 -14.80
#